data_AF-A0A3B1KBE2-F1
#
_entry.id   AF-A0A3B1KBE2-F1
#
_cell.length_a   1.000
_cell.length_b   1.000
_cell.length_c   1.000
_cell.angle_alpha   90.00
_cell.angle_beta   90.00
_cell.angle_gamma   90.00
#
_symmetry.space_group_name_H-M   'P 1'
#
loop_
_entity.id
_entity.type
_entity.pdbx_description
1 polymer ?
#
loop_
_entity_poly.entity_id
_entity_poly.type
_entity_poly.pdbx_seq_one_letter_code
_entity_poly.pdbx_strand_id
1 'polypeptide(L)'
;MENLHCDPRVEELLNTKLGKYLSEHPFLAVVLLVFGVTSALPIGLFLIFAAVTSIAVTVSFVFVEVFLLLIAGTTLLCVLVCLVVVAFWVSCVLSASYIIISHGLNYFSIRYSIFYKNVHNFTSVLHTDMPPELFQGIWWQPAKWRDNSDSWLLKLHILLAAEMTNLAG
;
A
#
# COMPACT_ATOMS: atom_id res chain seq x y z
N MET A 1 -21.43 82.78 -23.53
CA MET A 1 -21.92 81.48 -23.03
C MET A 1 -21.11 80.42 -23.75
N GLU A 2 -19.91 80.22 -23.22
CA GLU A 2 -18.83 79.44 -23.82
C GLU A 2 -19.00 77.94 -23.59
N ASN A 3 -18.80 77.22 -24.69
CA ASN A 3 -18.82 75.77 -24.86
C ASN A 3 -17.93 75.04 -23.82
N LEU A 4 -18.53 74.46 -22.78
CA LEU A 4 -17.88 73.39 -22.03
C LEU A 4 -17.97 72.10 -22.84
N HIS A 5 -16.98 71.91 -23.72
CA HIS A 5 -16.29 70.64 -23.93
C HIS A 5 -17.19 69.40 -24.16
N CYS A 6 -17.69 69.26 -25.39
CA CYS A 6 -18.08 67.96 -25.95
C CYS A 6 -16.82 67.09 -26.11
N ASP A 7 -16.47 66.33 -25.07
CA ASP A 7 -15.58 65.18 -25.26
C ASP A 7 -16.39 64.10 -26.01
N PRO A 8 -15.90 63.61 -27.17
CA PRO A 8 -16.67 62.69 -28.01
C PRO A 8 -17.06 61.41 -27.27
N ARG A 9 -16.29 60.99 -26.25
CA ARG A 9 -16.60 59.81 -25.44
C ARG A 9 -17.77 60.03 -24.49
N VAL A 10 -17.96 61.27 -24.02
CA VAL A 10 -19.09 61.65 -23.17
C VAL A 10 -20.35 61.81 -24.00
N GLU A 11 -20.24 62.39 -25.20
CA GLU A 11 -21.36 62.46 -26.16
C GLU A 11 -21.83 61.07 -26.58
N GLU A 12 -20.92 60.12 -26.81
CA GLU A 12 -21.26 58.75 -27.16
C GLU A 12 -22.00 58.03 -26.02
N LEU A 13 -21.56 58.22 -24.76
CA LEU A 13 -22.24 57.70 -23.58
C LEU A 13 -23.63 58.33 -23.36
N LEU A 14 -23.77 59.64 -23.59
CA LEU A 14 -25.04 60.36 -23.48
C LEU A 14 -26.01 60.02 -24.62
N ASN A 15 -25.50 59.56 -25.77
CA ASN A 15 -26.31 59.06 -26.89
C ASN A 15 -26.90 57.66 -26.66
N THR A 16 -26.42 56.92 -25.65
CA THR A 16 -26.99 55.61 -25.30
C THR A 16 -28.38 55.76 -24.68
N LYS A 17 -29.21 54.71 -24.72
CA LYS A 17 -30.57 54.72 -24.12
C LYS A 17 -30.55 55.13 -22.64
N LEU A 18 -29.52 54.76 -21.90
CA LEU A 18 -29.33 55.15 -20.50
C LEU A 18 -28.94 56.63 -20.38
N GLY A 19 -28.01 57.09 -21.23
CA GLY A 19 -27.57 58.49 -21.28
C GLY A 19 -28.70 59.47 -21.60
N LYS A 20 -29.58 59.11 -22.53
CA LYS A 20 -30.76 59.91 -22.88
C LYS A 20 -31.77 59.99 -21.74
N TYR A 21 -31.99 58.88 -21.03
CA TYR A 21 -32.88 58.80 -19.86
C TYR A 21 -32.35 59.60 -18.66
N LEU A 22 -31.03 59.59 -18.48
CA LEU A 22 -30.31 60.39 -17.49
C LEU A 22 -30.33 61.90 -17.82
N SER A 23 -30.24 62.25 -19.11
CA SER A 23 -30.30 63.63 -19.59
C SER A 23 -31.71 64.23 -19.50
N GLU A 24 -32.75 63.42 -19.66
CA GLU A 24 -34.16 63.85 -19.58
C GLU A 24 -34.61 64.05 -18.11
N HIS A 25 -33.99 63.33 -17.17
CA HIS A 25 -34.28 63.43 -15.74
C HIS A 25 -33.01 63.66 -14.90
N PRO A 26 -32.58 64.93 -14.72
CA PRO A 26 -31.32 65.27 -14.03
C PRO A 26 -31.27 64.79 -12.57
N PHE A 27 -32.42 64.69 -11.89
CA PHE A 27 -32.49 64.17 -10.52
C PHE A 27 -32.12 62.68 -10.44
N LEU A 28 -32.58 61.88 -11.42
CA LEU A 28 -32.33 60.45 -11.47
C LEU A 28 -30.86 60.16 -11.75
N ALA A 29 -30.21 61.00 -12.57
CA ALA A 29 -28.77 60.94 -12.80
C ALA A 29 -27.95 61.22 -11.54
N VAL A 30 -28.30 62.25 -10.79
CA VAL A 30 -27.63 62.57 -9.52
C VAL A 30 -27.84 61.47 -8.48
N VAL A 31 -29.05 60.90 -8.39
CA VAL A 31 -29.34 59.79 -7.46
C VAL A 31 -28.56 58.54 -7.82
N LEU A 32 -28.50 58.14 -9.09
CA LEU A 32 -27.70 56.99 -9.54
C LEU A 32 -26.20 57.22 -9.35
N LEU A 33 -25.71 58.44 -9.55
CA LEU A 33 -24.31 58.79 -9.33
C LEU A 33 -23.96 58.73 -7.84
N VAL A 34 -24.80 59.31 -6.97
CA VAL A 34 -24.60 59.22 -5.51
C VAL A 34 -24.72 57.78 -5.05
N PHE A 35 -25.71 57.02 -5.51
CA PHE A 35 -25.89 55.61 -5.16
C PHE A 35 -24.74 54.73 -5.68
N GLY A 36 -24.22 55.03 -6.86
CA GLY A 36 -23.04 54.39 -7.42
C GLY A 36 -21.81 54.66 -6.57
N VAL A 37 -21.56 55.93 -6.21
CA VAL A 37 -20.43 56.31 -5.34
C VAL A 37 -20.58 55.70 -3.95
N THR A 38 -21.78 55.68 -3.36
CA THR A 38 -22.03 55.15 -2.02
C THR A 38 -22.14 53.63 -1.96
N SER A 39 -22.48 52.93 -3.05
CA SER A 39 -22.47 51.47 -3.15
C SER A 39 -21.13 50.90 -3.61
N ALA A 40 -20.40 51.61 -4.46
CA ALA A 40 -19.05 51.20 -4.87
C ALA A 40 -18.09 51.12 -3.68
N LEU A 41 -18.29 51.93 -2.64
CA LEU A 41 -17.47 51.91 -1.44
C LEU A 41 -17.58 50.58 -0.64
N PRO A 42 -18.77 50.13 -0.20
CA PRO A 42 -18.91 48.83 0.48
C PRO A 42 -18.59 47.64 -0.44
N ILE A 43 -18.95 47.70 -1.73
CA ILE A 43 -18.70 46.62 -2.69
C ILE A 43 -17.21 46.50 -3.01
N GLY A 44 -16.52 47.62 -3.19
CA GLY A 44 -15.08 47.66 -3.45
C GLY A 44 -14.26 47.16 -2.26
N LEU A 45 -14.60 47.60 -1.04
CA LEU A 45 -13.96 47.10 0.17
C LEU A 45 -14.18 45.60 0.35
N PHE A 46 -15.40 45.12 0.12
CA PHE A 46 -15.71 43.69 0.18
C PHE A 46 -14.91 42.89 -0.85
N LEU A 47 -14.81 43.38 -2.09
CA LEU A 47 -14.09 42.70 -3.16
C LEU A 47 -12.58 42.63 -2.89
N ILE A 48 -11.97 43.72 -2.43
CA ILE A 48 -10.55 43.75 -2.08
C ILE A 48 -10.28 42.82 -0.89
N PHE A 49 -11.12 42.88 0.15
CA PHE A 49 -11.00 42.00 1.30
C PHE A 49 -11.15 40.53 0.93
N ALA A 50 -12.14 40.20 0.09
CA ALA A 50 -12.33 38.85 -0.41
C ALA A 50 -11.14 38.37 -1.25
N ALA A 51 -10.61 39.21 -2.13
CA ALA A 51 -9.43 38.90 -2.94
C ALA A 51 -8.20 38.64 -2.07
N VAL A 52 -7.90 39.53 -1.11
CA VAL A 52 -6.79 39.38 -0.17
C VAL A 52 -6.94 38.11 0.67
N THR A 53 -8.15 37.86 1.19
CA THR A 53 -8.43 36.67 2.00
C THR A 53 -8.30 35.40 1.15
N SER A 54 -8.78 35.42 -0.09
CA SER A 54 -8.64 34.28 -1.00
C SER A 54 -7.17 33.97 -1.28
N ILE A 55 -6.35 34.99 -1.59
CA ILE A 55 -4.92 34.81 -1.83
C ILE A 55 -4.24 34.29 -0.55
N ALA A 56 -4.55 34.86 0.61
CA ALA A 56 -4.00 34.44 1.89
C ALA A 56 -4.35 32.98 2.21
N VAL A 57 -5.60 32.56 1.99
CA VAL A 57 -6.05 31.18 2.18
C VAL A 57 -5.35 30.23 1.21
N THR A 58 -5.24 30.59 -0.07
CA THR A 58 -4.52 29.75 -1.05
C THR A 58 -3.06 29.56 -0.66
N VAL A 59 -2.35 30.63 -0.30
CA VAL A 59 -0.94 30.55 0.12
C VAL A 59 -0.81 29.71 1.39
N SER A 60 -1.69 29.93 2.38
CA SER A 60 -1.70 29.18 3.64
C SER A 60 -2.01 27.70 3.41
N PHE A 61 -2.95 27.39 2.52
CA PHE A 61 -3.33 26.02 2.17
C PHE A 61 -2.15 25.28 1.50
N VAL A 62 -1.52 25.89 0.51
CA VAL A 62 -0.34 25.31 -0.16
C VAL A 62 0.79 25.09 0.85
N PHE A 63 1.02 26.02 1.77
CA PHE A 63 2.03 25.86 2.82
C PHE A 63 1.75 24.63 3.71
N VAL A 64 0.50 24.45 4.15
CA VAL A 64 0.09 23.29 4.95
C VAL A 64 0.19 22.00 4.14
N GLU A 65 -0.23 22.00 2.88
CA GLU A 65 -0.14 20.85 1.99
C GLU A 65 1.30 20.39 1.81
N VAL A 66 2.23 21.31 1.55
CA VAL A 66 3.66 20.97 1.42
C VAL A 66 4.22 20.41 2.72
N PHE A 67 3.86 20.99 3.87
CA PHE A 67 4.30 20.48 5.16
C PHE A 67 3.76 19.06 5.44
N LEU A 68 2.48 18.83 5.16
CA LEU A 68 1.85 17.52 5.27
C LEU A 68 2.48 16.51 4.30
N LEU A 69 2.77 16.91 3.06
CA LEU A 69 3.46 16.08 2.08
C LEU A 69 4.87 15.71 2.54
N LEU A 70 5.60 16.60 3.21
CA LEU A 70 6.91 16.30 3.77
C LEU A 70 6.81 15.28 4.92
N ILE A 71 5.85 15.45 5.84
CA ILE A 71 5.64 14.51 6.95
C ILE A 71 5.16 13.16 6.44
N ALA A 72 4.14 13.15 5.58
CA ALA A 72 3.61 11.93 4.98
C ALA A 72 4.67 11.25 4.11
N GLY A 73 5.42 12.02 3.32
CA GLY A 73 6.50 11.53 2.46
C GLY A 73 7.64 10.91 3.25
N THR A 74 8.11 11.57 4.32
CA THR A 74 9.14 11.00 5.21
C THR A 74 8.64 9.76 5.94
N THR A 75 7.37 9.74 6.38
CA THR A 75 6.75 8.57 7.00
C THR A 75 6.69 7.40 6.00
N LEU A 76 6.29 7.65 4.76
CA LEU A 76 6.18 6.64 3.72
C LEU A 76 7.56 6.12 3.31
N LEU A 77 8.55 7.00 3.11
CA LEU A 77 9.94 6.63 2.87
C LEU A 77 10.50 5.79 4.03
N CYS A 78 10.22 6.19 5.28
CA CYS A 78 10.63 5.45 6.47
C CYS A 78 10.06 4.03 6.46
N VAL A 79 8.74 3.89 6.24
CA VAL A 79 8.07 2.58 6.15
C VAL A 79 8.65 1.76 5.00
N LEU A 80 8.92 2.37 3.85
CA LEU A 80 9.48 1.67 2.69
C LEU A 80 10.89 1.15 2.98
N VAL A 81 11.75 1.95 3.63
CA VAL A 81 13.08 1.52 4.07
C VAL A 81 12.98 0.38 5.08
N CYS A 82 12.11 0.50 6.09
CA CYS A 82 11.85 -0.57 7.05
C CYS A 82 11.39 -1.85 6.35
N LEU A 83 10.51 -1.76 5.36
CA LEU A 83 10.02 -2.90 4.59
C LEU A 83 11.14 -3.57 3.81
N VAL A 84 12.04 -2.81 3.19
CA VAL A 84 13.22 -3.35 2.48
C VAL A 84 14.14 -4.10 3.44
N VAL A 85 14.42 -3.54 4.62
CA VAL A 85 15.27 -4.19 5.63
C VAL A 85 14.63 -5.50 6.11
N VAL A 86 13.33 -5.49 6.41
CA VAL A 86 12.59 -6.69 6.82
C VAL A 86 12.57 -7.73 5.70
N ALA A 87 12.33 -7.33 4.46
CA ALA A 87 12.35 -8.23 3.31
C ALA A 87 13.73 -8.85 3.08
N PHE A 88 14.80 -8.05 3.23
CA PHE A 88 16.17 -8.54 3.18
C PHE A 88 16.44 -9.57 4.28
N TRP A 89 16.00 -9.28 5.52
CA TRP A 89 16.14 -10.19 6.65
C TRP A 89 15.42 -11.53 6.38
N VAL A 90 14.18 -11.48 5.92
CA VAL A 90 13.40 -12.67 5.57
C VAL A 90 14.07 -13.45 4.43
N SER A 91 14.61 -12.77 3.43
CA SER A 91 15.36 -13.40 2.34
C SER A 91 16.62 -14.12 2.84
N CYS A 92 17.39 -13.51 3.76
CA CYS A 92 18.55 -14.15 4.38
C CYS A 92 18.14 -15.40 5.16
N VAL A 93 17.09 -15.33 5.97
CA VAL A 93 16.59 -16.48 6.75
C VAL A 93 16.12 -17.60 5.83
N LEU A 94 15.36 -17.28 4.77
CA LEU A 94 14.91 -18.25 3.78
C LEU A 94 16.07 -18.88 3.01
N SER A 95 17.09 -18.10 2.67
CA SER A 95 18.29 -18.61 1.99
C SER A 95 19.06 -19.57 2.89
N ALA A 96 19.29 -19.20 4.15
CA ALA A 96 19.97 -20.07 5.12
C ALA A 96 19.17 -21.35 5.39
N SER A 97 17.86 -21.25 5.56
CA SER A 97 17.00 -22.42 5.77
C SER A 97 16.97 -23.32 4.54
N TYR A 98 16.89 -22.76 3.33
CA TYR A 98 16.99 -23.52 2.08
C TYR A 98 18.30 -24.30 1.99
N ILE A 99 19.44 -23.66 2.29
CA ILE A 99 20.74 -24.32 2.31
C ILE A 99 20.74 -25.46 3.34
N ILE A 100 20.39 -25.19 4.60
CA ILE A 100 20.38 -26.19 5.68
C ILE A 100 19.49 -27.39 5.32
N ILE A 101 18.28 -27.14 4.84
CA ILE A 101 17.32 -28.18 4.45
C ILE A 101 17.86 -28.99 3.27
N SER A 102 18.42 -28.34 2.24
CA SER A 102 18.97 -29.02 1.07
C SER A 102 20.12 -29.96 1.44
N HIS A 103 21.01 -29.53 2.33
CA HIS A 103 22.09 -30.38 2.85
C HIS A 103 21.55 -31.53 3.70
N GLY A 104 20.54 -31.28 4.55
CA GLY A 104 19.90 -32.32 5.36
C GLY A 104 19.21 -33.40 4.51
N LEU A 105 18.46 -32.99 3.49
CA LEU A 105 17.80 -33.90 2.56
C LEU A 105 18.80 -34.67 1.69
N ASN A 106 19.87 -34.03 1.22
CA ASN A 106 20.91 -34.70 0.45
C ASN A 106 21.65 -35.75 1.30
N TYR A 107 22.00 -35.41 2.55
CA TYR A 107 22.59 -36.35 3.49
C TYR A 107 21.66 -37.56 3.74
N PHE A 108 20.38 -37.29 3.97
CA PHE A 108 19.39 -38.35 4.16
C PHE A 108 19.24 -39.23 2.90
N SER A 109 19.16 -38.62 1.70
CA SER A 109 19.06 -39.33 0.43
C SER A 109 20.24 -40.26 0.18
N ILE A 110 21.47 -39.78 0.41
CA ILE A 110 22.69 -40.59 0.32
C ILE A 110 22.63 -41.75 1.33
N ARG A 111 22.23 -41.48 2.57
CA ARG A 111 22.13 -42.52 3.61
C ARG A 111 21.10 -43.59 3.26
N TYR A 112 19.96 -43.18 2.69
CA TYR A 112 18.92 -44.07 2.22
C TYR A 112 19.40 -44.93 1.04
N SER A 113 20.14 -44.33 0.09
CA SER A 113 20.74 -45.05 -1.05
C SER A 113 21.75 -46.11 -0.60
N ILE A 114 22.64 -45.79 0.35
CA ILE A 114 23.61 -46.74 0.91
C ILE A 114 22.88 -47.87 1.64
N PHE A 115 21.88 -47.56 2.46
CA PHE A 115 21.09 -48.56 3.17
C PHE A 115 20.39 -49.51 2.19
N TYR A 116 19.73 -48.97 1.17
CA TYR A 116 19.05 -49.77 0.15
C TYR A 116 20.04 -50.66 -0.62
N LYS A 117 21.22 -50.12 -0.97
CA LYS A 117 22.28 -50.87 -1.64
C LYS A 117 22.84 -52.00 -0.76
N ASN A 118 23.00 -51.75 0.55
CA ASN A 118 23.41 -52.77 1.52
C ASN A 118 22.35 -53.87 1.69
N VAL A 119 21.07 -53.49 1.77
CA VAL A 119 19.95 -54.46 1.85
C VAL A 119 19.89 -55.33 0.60
N HIS A 120 20.00 -54.73 -0.59
CA HIS A 120 20.01 -55.48 -1.86
C HIS A 120 21.20 -56.46 -1.94
N ASN A 121 22.39 -56.01 -1.53
CA ASN A 121 23.58 -56.86 -1.49
C ASN A 121 23.38 -58.02 -0.50
N PHE A 122 22.82 -57.74 0.68
CA PHE A 122 22.50 -58.75 1.68
C PHE A 122 21.49 -59.79 1.16
N THR A 123 20.44 -59.35 0.45
CA THR A 123 19.47 -60.28 -0.16
C THR A 123 20.08 -61.14 -1.26
N SER A 124 21.03 -60.62 -2.04
CA SER A 124 21.72 -61.40 -3.07
C SER A 124 22.63 -62.50 -2.48
N VAL A 125 23.24 -62.22 -1.32
CA VAL A 125 24.03 -63.19 -0.54
C VAL A 125 23.11 -64.20 0.14
N LEU A 126 21.98 -63.78 0.70
CA LEU A 126 21.05 -64.73 1.34
C LEU A 126 20.38 -65.70 0.34
N HIS A 127 20.08 -65.23 -0.88
CA HIS A 127 19.42 -66.06 -1.90
C HIS A 127 20.34 -67.16 -2.46
N THR A 128 21.66 -67.02 -2.33
CA THR A 128 22.63 -68.02 -2.79
C THR A 128 22.89 -69.12 -1.76
N ASP A 129 22.55 -68.92 -0.48
CA ASP A 129 22.92 -69.83 0.62
C ASP A 129 21.78 -70.29 1.56
N MET A 130 20.53 -69.79 1.46
CA MET A 130 19.49 -70.03 2.48
C MET A 130 18.23 -70.77 1.99
N PRO A 131 17.71 -71.79 2.71
CA PRO A 131 16.46 -72.48 2.38
C PRO A 131 15.19 -71.61 2.63
N PRO A 132 14.10 -71.83 1.86
CA PRO A 132 12.97 -70.89 1.73
C PRO A 132 12.11 -70.70 2.99
N GLU A 133 12.21 -71.58 3.99
CA GLU A 133 11.37 -71.59 5.19
C GLU A 133 11.70 -70.47 6.21
N LEU A 134 12.93 -69.93 6.20
CA LEU A 134 13.40 -68.95 7.21
C LEU A 134 13.20 -67.48 6.82
N PHE A 135 12.82 -67.20 5.57
CA PHE A 135 12.66 -65.84 5.07
C PHE A 135 11.39 -65.15 5.61
N GLN A 136 10.33 -65.92 5.92
CA GLN A 136 9.06 -65.38 6.40
C GLN A 136 9.08 -64.92 7.87
N GLY A 137 9.96 -65.46 8.72
CA GLY A 137 9.99 -65.12 10.15
C GLY A 137 10.64 -63.77 10.48
N ILE A 138 11.55 -63.29 9.63
CA ILE A 138 12.41 -62.12 9.92
C ILE A 138 11.71 -60.80 9.55
N TRP A 139 10.82 -60.79 8.57
CA TRP A 139 10.15 -59.57 8.07
C TRP A 139 8.89 -59.15 8.85
N TRP A 140 8.44 -59.94 9.85
CA TRP A 140 7.15 -59.76 10.53
C TRP A 140 7.26 -59.33 12.01
N GLN A 141 8.17 -58.42 12.37
CA GLN A 141 8.24 -57.86 13.74
C GLN A 141 8.36 -56.31 13.76
N PRO A 142 7.30 -55.56 13.41
CA PRO A 142 7.27 -54.10 13.51
C PRO A 142 6.95 -53.58 14.93
N ALA A 143 6.62 -54.46 15.88
CA ALA A 143 6.05 -54.07 17.17
C ALA A 143 7.05 -53.48 18.19
N LYS A 144 8.36 -53.66 18.01
CA LYS A 144 9.36 -53.30 19.04
C LYS A 144 9.87 -51.86 18.98
N TRP A 145 9.50 -51.09 17.95
CA TRP A 145 10.00 -49.72 17.73
C TRP A 145 9.06 -48.61 18.22
N ARG A 146 7.92 -48.96 18.84
CA ARG A 146 6.86 -48.01 19.20
C ARG A 146 7.10 -47.20 20.49
N ASP A 147 7.98 -47.67 21.38
CA ASP A 147 8.04 -47.12 22.76
C ASP A 147 9.23 -46.19 23.07
N ASN A 148 10.15 -45.96 22.13
CA ASN A 148 11.36 -45.14 22.40
C ASN A 148 11.45 -43.91 21.49
N SER A 149 10.37 -43.15 21.40
CA SER A 149 10.29 -41.92 20.60
C SER A 149 9.91 -40.73 21.47
N ASP A 150 10.86 -40.31 22.30
CA ASP A 150 10.84 -39.08 23.08
C ASP A 150 11.12 -37.87 22.19
N SER A 151 10.38 -37.71 21.09
CA SER A 151 10.58 -36.61 20.16
C SER A 151 9.25 -35.94 19.88
N TRP A 152 9.12 -34.71 20.37
CA TRP A 152 7.87 -33.94 20.44
C TRP A 152 7.29 -33.68 19.04
N LEU A 153 8.17 -33.76 18.04
CA LEU A 153 7.87 -33.64 16.62
C LEU A 153 7.07 -34.83 16.08
N LEU A 154 7.29 -36.05 16.59
CA LEU A 154 6.53 -37.24 16.18
C LEU A 154 5.12 -37.22 16.78
N LYS A 155 4.95 -36.68 18.00
CA LYS A 155 3.62 -36.41 18.57
C LYS A 155 2.86 -35.32 17.78
N LEU A 156 3.55 -34.26 17.34
CA LEU A 156 2.94 -33.21 16.53
C LEU A 156 2.52 -33.73 15.15
N HIS A 157 3.34 -34.57 14.51
CA HIS A 157 3.02 -35.17 13.21
C HIS A 157 1.80 -36.11 13.29
N ILE A 158 1.67 -36.89 14.37
CA ILE A 158 0.52 -37.78 14.55
C ILE A 158 -0.76 -36.99 14.88
N LEU A 159 -0.66 -35.91 15.68
CA LEU A 159 -1.80 -35.03 15.95
C LEU A 159 -2.27 -34.28 14.70
N LEU A 160 -1.33 -33.77 13.89
CA LEU A 160 -1.66 -33.08 12.63
C LEU A 160 -2.28 -34.05 11.61
N ALA A 161 -1.79 -35.30 11.55
CA ALA A 161 -2.37 -36.33 10.70
C ALA A 161 -3.79 -36.76 11.16
N ALA A 162 -4.04 -36.81 12.47
CA ALA A 162 -5.35 -37.17 13.02
C ALA A 162 -6.40 -36.04 12.83
N GLU A 163 -5.99 -34.78 12.93
CA GLU A 163 -6.88 -33.62 12.70
C GLU A 163 -7.31 -33.52 11.23
N MET A 164 -6.37 -33.78 10.30
CA MET A 164 -6.62 -33.77 8.86
C MET A 164 -7.59 -34.88 8.41
N THR A 165 -7.67 -35.99 9.15
CA THR A 165 -8.64 -37.07 8.89
C THR A 165 -10.03 -36.79 9.46
N ASN A 166 -10.17 -35.96 10.50
CA ASN A 166 -11.48 -35.58 11.06
C ASN A 166 -12.19 -34.47 10.28
N LEU A 167 -11.45 -33.67 9.51
CA LEU A 167 -12.02 -32.63 8.63
C LEU A 167 -12.53 -33.16 7.28
N ALA A 168 -12.26 -34.43 6.97
CA ALA A 168 -12.68 -35.10 5.74
C ALA A 168 -13.86 -36.08 5.94
N GLY A 169 -14.46 -36.09 7.14
CA GLY A 169 -15.65 -36.87 7.49
C GLY A 169 -16.86 -35.99 7.77
#